data_AF-A0A381Y861-F1
#
_entry.id   AF-A0A381Y861-F1
#
_cell.length_a   1.000
_cell.length_b   1.000
_cell.length_c   1.000
_cell.angle_alpha   90.00
_cell.angle_beta   90.00
_cell.angle_gamma   90.00
#
_symmetry.space_group_name_H-M   'P 1'
#
loop_
_entity.id
_entity.type
_entity.pdbx_description
1 polymer ?
#
loop_
_entity_poly.entity_id
_entity_poly.type
_entity_poly.pdbx_seq_one_letter_code
_entity_poly.pdbx_strand_id
1 'polypeptide(L)' 'MREQGIVAIVTVVAAMAMNSVVGAGQAQEGWTVPRTSDGRPDLQGIWANDSATPFQRPEA' A
#
# COMPACT_ATOMS: atom_id res chain seq x y z
N MET A 1 40.04 -9.48 -0.18
CA MET A 1 39.35 -8.88 0.98
C MET A 1 38.84 -7.46 0.71
N ARG A 2 39.63 -6.55 0.11
CA ARG A 2 39.20 -5.15 -0.12
C ARG A 2 38.08 -5.00 -1.18
N GLU A 3 38.16 -5.73 -2.29
CA GLU A 3 37.17 -5.66 -3.37
C GLU A 3 35.82 -6.27 -2.98
N GLN A 4 35.85 -7.40 -2.27
CA GLN A 4 34.64 -8.05 -1.73
C GLN A 4 33.93 -7.17 -0.70
N GLY A 5 34.67 -6.37 0.08
CA GLY A 5 34.10 -5.40 1.00
C GLY A 5 33.36 -4.26 0.29
N ILE A 6 33.91 -3.77 -0.82
CA ILE A 6 33.27 -2.71 -1.63
C ILE A 6 32.00 -3.24 -2.29
N VAL A 7 32.05 -4.44 -2.87
CA VAL A 7 30.87 -5.08 -3.48
C VAL A 7 29.76 -5.26 -2.45
N ALA A 8 30.08 -5.76 -1.25
CA ALA A 8 29.11 -5.94 -0.18
C ALA A 8 28.45 -4.61 0.23
N ILE A 9 29.22 -3.53 0.35
CA ILE A 9 28.69 -2.19 0.69
C ILE A 9 27.74 -1.69 -0.40
N VAL A 10 28.14 -1.80 -1.67
CA VAL A 10 27.30 -1.35 -2.81
C VAL A 10 25.99 -2.14 -2.86
N THR A 11 26.03 -3.45 -2.63
CA THR A 11 24.82 -4.29 -2.60
C THR A 11 23.88 -3.91 -1.47
N VAL A 12 24.41 -3.64 -0.27
CA VAL A 12 23.59 -3.22 0.89
C VAL A 12 22.97 -1.85 0.63
N VAL A 13 23.72 -0.88 0.09
CA VAL A 13 23.20 0.46 -0.23
C VAL A 13 22.10 0.38 -1.29
N ALA A 14 22.28 -0.43 -2.34
CA ALA A 14 21.28 -0.64 -3.37
C ALA A 14 20.00 -1.28 -2.82
N ALA A 15 20.12 -2.28 -1.94
CA ALA A 15 18.98 -2.92 -1.30
C ALA A 15 18.21 -1.97 -0.37
N MET A 16 18.92 -1.10 0.36
CA MET A 16 18.30 -0.09 1.22
C MET A 16 17.49 0.95 0.42
N ALA A 17 17.97 1.34 -0.77
CA ALA A 17 17.30 2.29 -1.64
C ALA A 17 15.97 1.79 -2.24
N MET A 18 15.74 0.46 -2.28
CA MET A 18 14.55 -0.14 -2.88
C MET A 18 13.33 -0.21 -1.94
N ASN A 19 13.48 0.14 -0.65
CA ASN A 19 12.38 0.04 0.35
C ASN A 19 11.25 1.08 0.16
N SER A 20 11.43 2.08 -0.71
CA SER A 20 10.43 3.13 -0.99
C SER A 20 9.32 2.71 -1.96
N VAL A 21 9.40 1.51 -2.55
CA VAL A 21 8.47 1.04 -3.60
C VAL A 21 7.27 0.26 -3.05
N VAL A 22 7.15 0.03 -1.75
CA VAL A 22 5.99 -0.74 -1.21
C VAL A 22 4.70 0.09 -1.16
N GLY A 23 4.78 1.43 -1.14
CA GLY A 23 3.60 2.32 -1.03
C GLY A 23 3.21 3.05 -2.32
N ALA A 24 4.11 3.18 -3.29
CA ALA A 24 3.92 4.05 -4.46
C ALA A 24 2.90 3.50 -5.48
N GLY A 25 2.71 2.18 -5.53
CA GLY A 25 1.78 1.53 -6.48
C GLY A 25 0.37 1.30 -5.95
N GLN A 26 0.02 1.78 -4.75
CA GLN A 26 -1.30 1.56 -4.14
C GLN A 26 -2.17 2.82 -4.17
N ALA A 27 -1.58 3.97 -4.51
CA ALA A 27 -2.31 5.22 -4.64
C ALA A 27 -2.87 5.33 -6.06
N GLN A 28 -4.18 5.55 -6.18
CA GLN A 28 -4.79 5.96 -7.44
C GLN A 28 -4.26 7.35 -7.83
N GLU A 29 -3.75 7.50 -9.05
CA GLU A 29 -3.27 8.80 -9.53
C GLU A 29 -4.41 9.83 -9.55
N GLY A 30 -4.13 11.03 -9.05
CA GLY A 30 -5.08 12.16 -9.07
C GLY A 30 -6.21 12.08 -8.03
N TRP A 31 -6.29 11.03 -7.22
CA TRP A 31 -7.27 10.97 -6.14
C TRP A 31 -6.79 11.72 -4.90
N THR A 32 -7.64 12.58 -4.36
CA THR A 32 -7.41 13.27 -3.08
C THR A 32 -8.54 12.93 -2.11
N VAL A 33 -8.17 12.63 -0.85
CA VAL A 33 -9.12 12.29 0.21
C VAL A 33 -10.03 13.50 0.50
N PRO A 34 -11.36 13.40 0.32
CA PRO A 34 -12.28 14.46 0.70
C PRO A 34 -12.17 14.79 2.19
N ARG A 35 -12.31 16.06 2.57
CA ARG A 35 -12.16 16.52 3.96
C ARG A 35 -13.38 17.31 4.43
N THR A 36 -13.71 17.15 5.71
CA THR A 36 -14.68 17.98 6.43
C THR A 36 -14.14 19.40 6.65
N SER A 37 -14.99 20.32 7.09
CA SER A 37 -14.59 21.71 7.39
C SER A 37 -13.56 21.84 8.52
N ASP A 38 -13.51 20.86 9.44
CA ASP A 38 -12.50 20.72 10.49
C ASP A 38 -11.27 19.90 10.06
N GLY A 39 -11.17 19.54 8.77
CA GLY A 39 -9.97 18.93 8.16
C GLY A 39 -9.83 17.42 8.32
N ARG A 40 -10.82 16.73 8.88
CA ARG A 40 -10.83 15.26 9.00
C ARG A 40 -11.23 14.61 7.67
N PRO A 41 -10.82 13.38 7.39
CA PRO A 41 -11.34 12.61 6.25
C PRO A 41 -12.87 12.55 6.30
N ASP A 42 -13.50 12.87 5.16
CA ASP A 42 -14.95 12.72 5.01
C ASP A 42 -15.28 11.31 4.52
N LEU A 43 -15.99 10.55 5.36
CA LEU A 43 -16.39 9.16 5.10
C LEU A 43 -17.89 9.03 4.80
N GLN A 44 -18.56 10.15 4.48
CA GLN A 44 -19.96 10.15 4.08
C GLN A 44 -20.14 9.63 2.65
N GLY A 45 -21.33 9.11 2.34
CA GLY A 45 -21.69 8.61 1.02
C GLY A 45 -22.38 7.25 1.06
N ILE A 46 -22.61 6.67 -0.12
CA ILE A 46 -23.14 5.31 -0.23
C ILE A 46 -21.95 4.35 -0.24
N TRP A 47 -21.92 3.46 0.76
CA TRP A 47 -20.95 2.38 0.81
C TRP A 47 -21.63 1.08 0.38
N ALA A 48 -21.36 0.66 -0.86
CA ALA A 48 -21.87 -0.58 -1.40
C ALA A 48 -20.86 -1.71 -1.13
N ASN A 49 -21.33 -2.80 -0.51
CA ASN A 49 -20.58 -4.04 -0.40
C ASN A 49 -21.16 -5.03 -1.41
N ASP A 50 -20.88 -4.81 -2.69
CA ASP A 50 -21.43 -5.59 -3.80
C ASP A 50 -20.91 -7.04 -3.84
N SER A 51 -19.94 -7.37 -2.99
CA SER A 51 -19.47 -8.72 -2.71
C SER A 51 -20.00 -9.23 -1.37
N ALA A 52 -21.28 -9.59 -1.31
CA ALA A 52 -21.80 -10.31 -0.15
C ALA A 52 -21.19 -11.72 -0.10
N THR A 53 -20.61 -12.10 1.05
CA THR A 53 -20.19 -13.49 1.25
C THR A 53 -21.44 -14.38 1.23
N PRO A 54 -21.49 -15.44 0.41
CA PRO A 54 -22.66 -16.31 0.33
C PRO A 54 -22.98 -16.91 1.71
N PHE A 55 -24.23 -16.78 2.16
CA PHE A 55 -24.68 -17.30 3.48
C PHE A 55 -25.09 -18.78 3.45
N GLN A 56 -24.45 -19.59 2.61
CA GLN A 56 -24.71 -21.03 2.54
C GLN A 56 -23.77 -21.79 3.47
N ARG A 57 -24.33 -22.73 4.23
CA ARG A 57 -23.54 -23.75 4.93
C ARG A 57 -23.02 -24.76 3.87
N PRO A 58 -21.74 -25.16 3.90
CA PRO A 58 -21.26 -26.25 3.05
C PRO A 58 -22.07 -27.53 3.27
N GLU A 59 -22.43 -28.20 2.19
CA GLU A 59 -22.97 -29.56 2.27
C GLU A 59 -21.83 -30.50 2.70
N ALA A 60 -22.13 -31.38 3.66
CA ALA A 60 -21.14 -32.27 4.27
C ALA A 60 -20.69 -33.38 3.32
#